data_AF-A0A9R1P9L6-F1
#
_entry.id   AF-A0A9R1P9L6-F1
#
_cell.length_a   1.000
_cell.length_b   1.000
_cell.length_c   1.000
_cell.angle_alpha   90.00
_cell.angle_beta   90.00
_cell.angle_gamma   90.00
#
_symmetry.space_group_name_H-M   'P 1'
#
loop_
_entity.id
_entity.type
_entity.pdbx_description
1 polymer ?
#
loop_
_entity_poly.entity_id
_entity_poly.type
_entity_poly.pdbx_seq_one_letter_code
_entity_poly.pdbx_strand_id
1 'polypeptide(L)'
;MDKLPKRPANYVPLSPVGFLPRASAVYGDRTSVVYGRLKFTWSQTHERCRRLAAALVSLGVRKNNVVSVLAPNVPATYEMHFAVPMAAAVLNAINTRLDAKAVAVILRHAQAKVLLVDYEYVRLAHDALQIVADAGAPVPLVAVIDDIERPTGVRLGLFKLEYEALVSNGDPAAELPLLADEWDAVALNYTSGTTSAPKGVVTHSYGLTEATGPAMACEWRHQWDLLPLPERSRLKARQGVSVLSLADASVVDSNTMGSVPRDGNSLGEIVLRGSSLMKGYLDNPEANEKAFKGGWFMTGDVGVVHPDGYIEIKDRSKDVIISGGENICSKELEEVLLQHPAVADAAVVAMPHPHWGETPCAFLVAKDKAAEVCKDEVIAFCRERMSRFMVPRKVVVTDALPRNALGKIEKVKLRDAARKSAVSRL
;
A
#
# COMPACT_ATOMS: atom_id res chain seq x y z
N MET A 1 -20.51 -36.29 1.44
CA MET A 1 -19.20 -36.01 0.82
C MET A 1 -18.18 -35.53 1.84
N ASP A 2 -18.62 -35.03 3.00
CA ASP A 2 -17.76 -34.49 4.08
C ASP A 2 -16.93 -35.53 4.86
N LYS A 3 -16.88 -36.79 4.39
CA LYS A 3 -16.04 -37.87 4.95
C LYS A 3 -14.73 -38.07 4.19
N LEU A 4 -14.45 -37.25 3.17
CA LEU A 4 -13.20 -37.29 2.40
C LEU A 4 -12.22 -36.25 2.96
N PRO A 5 -11.28 -36.64 3.85
CA PRO A 5 -10.33 -35.68 4.42
C PRO A 5 -9.36 -35.19 3.33
N LYS A 6 -8.90 -33.95 3.50
CA LYS A 6 -7.73 -33.42 2.78
C LYS A 6 -6.53 -34.33 3.03
N ARG A 7 -5.73 -34.58 1.99
CA ARG A 7 -4.51 -35.40 2.00
C ARG A 7 -3.46 -34.73 1.12
N PRO A 8 -2.16 -35.05 1.27
CA PRO A 8 -1.11 -34.41 0.48
C PRO A 8 -1.29 -34.48 -1.04
N ALA A 9 -1.98 -35.50 -1.55
CA ALA A 9 -2.25 -35.65 -2.99
C ALA A 9 -3.35 -34.72 -3.54
N ASN A 10 -4.30 -34.27 -2.71
CA ASN A 10 -5.42 -33.43 -3.14
C ASN A 10 -5.48 -32.07 -2.42
N TYR A 11 -4.52 -31.81 -1.54
CA TYR A 11 -4.37 -30.54 -0.85
C TYR A 11 -2.92 -30.32 -0.43
N VAL A 12 -2.33 -29.24 -0.95
CA VAL A 12 -1.06 -28.65 -0.52
C VAL A 12 -1.31 -27.15 -0.41
N PRO A 13 -0.93 -26.48 0.69
CA PRO A 13 -1.07 -25.04 0.81
C PRO A 13 -0.32 -24.31 -0.31
N LEU A 14 -0.94 -23.32 -0.93
CA LEU A 14 -0.25 -22.43 -1.83
C LEU A 14 0.81 -21.63 -1.07
N SER A 15 1.99 -21.53 -1.67
CA SER A 15 3.13 -20.83 -1.07
C SER A 15 3.89 -20.05 -2.12
N PRO A 16 4.29 -18.79 -1.84
CA PRO A 16 5.04 -17.97 -2.77
C PRO A 16 6.44 -18.54 -3.04
N VAL A 17 6.93 -19.47 -2.22
CA VAL A 17 8.23 -20.12 -2.42
C VAL A 17 8.12 -21.47 -3.16
N GLY A 18 6.91 -22.00 -3.35
CA GLY A 18 6.68 -23.30 -3.96
C GLY A 18 7.04 -23.37 -5.46
N PHE A 19 7.04 -22.24 -6.16
CA PHE A 19 7.39 -22.21 -7.58
C PHE A 19 8.91 -22.25 -7.83
N LEU A 20 9.73 -21.79 -6.87
CA LEU A 20 11.19 -21.67 -7.03
C LEU A 20 11.89 -23.00 -7.34
N PRO A 21 11.61 -24.11 -6.62
CA PRO A 21 12.19 -25.41 -6.95
C PRO A 21 11.83 -25.85 -8.38
N ARG A 22 10.60 -25.60 -8.82
CA ARG A 22 10.15 -25.93 -10.18
C ARG A 22 10.83 -25.06 -11.23
N ALA A 23 10.95 -23.76 -10.99
CA ALA A 23 11.64 -22.82 -11.87
C ALA A 23 13.12 -23.18 -12.01
N SER A 24 13.80 -23.52 -10.91
CA SER A 24 15.18 -24.01 -10.92
C SER A 24 15.33 -25.32 -11.68
N ALA A 25 14.41 -26.28 -11.51
CA ALA A 25 14.52 -27.59 -12.19
C ALA A 25 14.24 -27.51 -13.70
N VAL A 26 13.32 -26.65 -14.15
CA VAL A 26 12.89 -26.59 -15.56
C VAL A 26 13.63 -25.53 -16.36
N TYR A 27 13.91 -24.39 -15.73
CA TYR A 27 14.49 -23.20 -16.36
C TYR A 27 15.82 -22.82 -15.71
N GLY A 28 16.52 -23.79 -15.13
CA GLY A 28 17.68 -23.58 -14.27
C GLY A 28 18.77 -22.69 -14.86
N ASP A 29 19.02 -22.80 -16.18
CA ASP A 29 20.04 -22.02 -16.89
C ASP A 29 19.52 -20.67 -17.43
N ARG A 30 18.20 -20.42 -17.36
CA ARG A 30 17.63 -19.15 -17.79
C ARG A 30 17.88 -18.08 -16.74
N THR A 31 18.18 -16.88 -17.21
CA THR A 31 18.35 -15.69 -16.37
C THR A 31 17.06 -15.40 -15.59
N SER A 32 17.20 -15.27 -14.27
CA SER A 32 16.14 -14.90 -13.32
C SER A 32 16.25 -13.43 -12.88
N VAL A 33 17.47 -12.92 -12.71
CA VAL A 33 17.75 -11.56 -12.24
C VAL A 33 18.83 -10.92 -13.12
N VAL A 34 18.63 -9.65 -13.46
CA VAL A 34 19.63 -8.77 -14.07
C VAL A 34 19.69 -7.50 -13.24
N TYR A 35 20.87 -7.16 -12.71
CA TYR A 35 21.09 -5.94 -11.92
C TYR A 35 22.49 -5.39 -12.21
N GLY A 36 22.57 -4.28 -12.95
CA GLY A 36 23.86 -3.81 -13.47
C GLY A 36 24.51 -4.87 -14.38
N ARG A 37 25.72 -5.31 -14.03
CA ARG A 37 26.42 -6.41 -14.73
C ARG A 37 26.17 -7.76 -14.08
N LEU A 38 25.63 -7.79 -12.86
CA LEU A 38 25.24 -9.01 -12.18
C LEU A 38 24.08 -9.70 -12.90
N LYS A 39 24.21 -11.01 -13.07
CA LYS A 39 23.15 -11.88 -13.57
C LYS A 39 23.09 -13.14 -12.73
N PHE A 40 21.89 -13.54 -12.37
CA PHE A 40 21.62 -14.84 -11.79
C PHE A 40 20.72 -15.67 -12.70
N THR A 41 20.92 -16.98 -12.68
CA THR A 41 19.98 -17.94 -13.26
C THR A 41 18.97 -18.41 -12.23
N TRP A 42 17.88 -19.06 -12.65
CA TRP A 42 16.90 -19.61 -11.71
C TRP A 42 17.49 -20.62 -10.74
N SER A 43 18.47 -21.43 -11.16
CA SER A 43 19.18 -22.33 -10.24
C SER A 43 19.98 -21.58 -9.19
N GLN A 44 20.69 -20.52 -9.59
CA GLN A 44 21.46 -19.68 -8.66
C GLN A 44 20.55 -18.94 -7.69
N THR A 45 19.45 -18.34 -8.16
CA THR A 45 18.46 -17.69 -7.28
C THR A 45 17.87 -18.66 -6.28
N HIS A 46 17.47 -19.86 -6.71
CA HIS A 46 16.91 -20.85 -5.80
C HIS A 46 17.93 -21.28 -4.73
N GLU A 47 19.18 -21.57 -5.13
CA GLU A 47 20.24 -21.93 -4.20
C GLU A 47 20.53 -20.79 -3.20
N ARG A 48 20.69 -19.55 -3.68
CA ARG A 48 20.96 -18.37 -2.84
C ARG A 48 19.84 -18.15 -1.81
N CYS A 49 18.57 -18.26 -2.24
CA CYS A 49 17.43 -18.16 -1.32
C CYS A 49 17.44 -19.26 -0.24
N ARG A 50 17.77 -20.50 -0.62
CA ARG A 50 17.87 -21.62 0.35
C ARG A 50 19.00 -21.40 1.36
N ARG A 51 20.17 -20.97 0.90
CA ARG A 51 21.31 -20.69 1.78
C ARG A 51 21.00 -19.55 2.74
N LEU A 52 20.40 -18.46 2.25
CA LEU A 52 19.97 -17.36 3.10
C LEU A 52 18.94 -17.80 4.14
N ALA A 53 17.95 -18.61 3.75
CA ALA A 53 16.96 -19.16 4.68
C ALA A 53 17.63 -20.02 5.76
N ALA A 54 18.57 -20.88 5.39
CA ALA A 54 19.35 -21.70 6.33
C ALA A 54 20.18 -20.83 7.29
N ALA A 55 20.83 -19.79 6.77
CA ALA A 55 21.58 -18.84 7.59
C ALA A 55 20.67 -18.12 8.60
N LEU A 56 19.49 -17.65 8.18
CA LEU A 56 18.50 -17.04 9.09
C LEU A 56 18.06 -18.02 10.19
N VAL A 57 17.77 -19.28 9.85
CA VAL A 57 17.42 -20.32 10.83
C VAL A 57 18.56 -20.55 11.82
N SER A 58 19.81 -20.55 11.35
CA SER A 58 21.00 -20.70 12.21
C SER A 58 21.20 -19.50 13.17
N LEU A 59 20.82 -18.29 12.74
CA LEU A 59 20.76 -17.08 13.58
C LEU A 59 19.58 -17.10 14.57
N GLY A 60 18.88 -18.22 14.70
CA GLY A 60 17.79 -18.39 15.64
C GLY A 60 16.45 -17.88 15.13
N VAL A 61 16.31 -17.48 13.86
CA VAL A 61 15.01 -17.12 13.27
C VAL A 61 14.09 -18.34 13.29
N ARG A 62 12.85 -18.14 13.72
CA ARG A 62 11.81 -19.17 13.83
C ARG A 62 10.51 -18.66 13.22
N LYS A 63 9.51 -19.54 13.13
CA LYS A 63 8.17 -19.20 12.65
C LYS A 63 7.64 -17.93 13.32
N ASN A 64 7.06 -17.04 12.52
CA ASN A 64 6.50 -15.73 12.92
C ASN A 64 7.52 -14.69 13.45
N ASN A 65 8.82 -14.99 13.52
CA ASN A 65 9.80 -13.93 13.79
C ASN A 65 9.85 -12.96 12.61
N VAL A 66 10.00 -11.67 12.91
CA VAL A 66 10.09 -10.64 11.87
C VAL A 66 11.55 -10.43 11.46
N VAL A 67 11.79 -10.50 10.16
CA VAL A 67 13.04 -10.10 9.50
C VAL A 67 12.77 -8.80 8.76
N SER A 68 13.30 -7.70 9.30
CA SER A 68 13.15 -6.37 8.73
C SER A 68 14.24 -6.07 7.69
N VAL A 69 13.88 -5.29 6.67
CA VAL A 69 14.77 -4.89 5.59
C VAL A 69 14.66 -3.39 5.34
N LEU A 70 15.79 -2.69 5.37
CA LEU A 70 15.90 -1.28 4.98
C LEU A 70 16.89 -1.17 3.82
N ALA A 71 16.38 -1.29 2.60
CA ALA A 71 17.19 -1.37 1.39
C ALA A 71 16.41 -0.86 0.17
N PRO A 72 17.11 -0.41 -0.90
CA PRO A 72 16.47 -0.10 -2.17
C PRO A 72 16.14 -1.39 -2.92
N ASN A 73 15.61 -1.28 -4.15
CA ASN A 73 15.34 -2.45 -4.98
C ASN A 73 16.65 -3.04 -5.52
N VAL A 74 17.27 -3.93 -4.74
CA VAL A 74 18.51 -4.66 -5.05
C VAL A 74 18.26 -6.17 -5.08
N PRO A 75 19.12 -6.99 -5.71
CA PRO A 75 18.96 -8.45 -5.75
C PRO A 75 18.74 -9.09 -4.37
N ALA A 76 19.41 -8.59 -3.33
CA ALA A 76 19.23 -9.05 -1.96
C ALA A 76 17.77 -8.91 -1.48
N THR A 77 17.10 -7.79 -1.78
CA THR A 77 15.68 -7.60 -1.43
C THR A 77 14.78 -8.57 -2.17
N TYR A 78 15.06 -8.85 -3.45
CA TYR A 78 14.32 -9.84 -4.23
C TYR A 78 14.47 -11.25 -3.63
N GLU A 79 15.69 -11.65 -3.28
CA GLU A 79 15.96 -12.94 -2.63
C GLU A 79 15.26 -13.07 -1.27
N MET A 80 15.19 -11.99 -0.49
CA MET A 80 14.52 -11.98 0.83
C MET A 80 13.00 -12.23 0.74
N HIS A 81 12.33 -11.85 -0.35
CA HIS A 81 10.91 -12.17 -0.56
C HIS A 81 10.66 -13.69 -0.64
N PHE A 82 11.70 -14.49 -0.86
CA PHE A 82 11.61 -15.94 -0.85
C PHE A 82 12.31 -16.57 0.35
N ALA A 83 13.52 -16.13 0.67
CA ALA A 83 14.33 -16.72 1.73
C ALA A 83 13.70 -16.54 3.12
N VAL A 84 13.08 -15.39 3.39
CA VAL A 84 12.44 -15.14 4.69
C VAL A 84 11.21 -16.05 4.88
N PRO A 85 10.28 -16.16 3.91
CA PRO A 85 9.21 -17.17 3.99
C PRO A 85 9.71 -18.62 3.99
N MET A 86 10.81 -18.94 3.30
CA MET A 86 11.46 -20.27 3.38
C MET A 86 11.99 -20.58 4.79
N ALA A 87 12.31 -19.57 5.60
CA ALA A 87 12.62 -19.72 7.02
C ALA A 87 11.37 -19.69 7.93
N ALA A 88 10.16 -19.73 7.33
CA ALA A 88 8.85 -19.55 7.98
C ALA A 88 8.71 -18.21 8.74
N ALA A 89 9.54 -17.23 8.41
CA ALA A 89 9.57 -15.92 9.03
C ALA A 89 8.76 -14.90 8.23
N VAL A 90 8.55 -13.73 8.83
CA VAL A 90 7.76 -12.63 8.26
C VAL A 90 8.69 -11.54 7.75
N LEU A 91 8.64 -11.24 6.46
CA LEU A 91 9.43 -10.17 5.85
C LEU A 91 8.79 -8.80 6.14
N ASN A 92 9.55 -7.88 6.76
CA ASN A 92 9.12 -6.50 6.98
C ASN A 92 9.96 -5.52 6.16
N ALA A 93 9.48 -5.15 4.97
CA ALA A 93 10.16 -4.20 4.09
C ALA A 93 9.86 -2.75 4.50
N ILE A 94 10.89 -2.02 4.91
CA ILE A 94 10.79 -0.65 5.42
C ILE A 94 11.09 0.34 4.30
N ASN A 95 10.21 1.33 4.13
CA ASN A 95 10.39 2.39 3.14
C ASN A 95 11.64 3.23 3.46
N THR A 96 12.58 3.28 2.53
CA THR A 96 13.88 3.95 2.68
C THR A 96 13.81 5.48 2.76
N ARG A 97 12.64 6.07 2.50
CA ARG A 97 12.41 7.53 2.60
C ARG A 97 12.01 7.98 4.01
N LEU A 98 11.88 7.06 4.96
CA LEU A 98 11.50 7.38 6.33
C LEU A 98 12.70 7.90 7.14
N ASP A 99 12.41 8.72 8.16
CA ASP A 99 13.43 9.17 9.11
C ASP A 99 13.72 8.10 10.19
N ALA A 100 14.79 8.32 10.96
CA ALA A 100 15.24 7.36 11.98
C ALA A 100 14.17 7.09 13.05
N LYS A 101 13.34 8.10 13.39
CA LYS A 101 12.27 7.96 14.37
C LYS A 101 11.17 7.02 13.87
N ALA A 102 10.73 7.21 12.63
CA ALA A 102 9.72 6.36 12.00
C ALA A 102 10.23 4.92 11.82
N VAL A 103 11.50 4.74 11.41
CA VAL A 103 12.13 3.42 11.32
C VAL A 103 12.20 2.75 12.70
N ALA A 104 12.60 3.48 13.75
CA ALA A 104 12.66 2.94 15.11
C ALA A 104 11.29 2.50 15.64
N VAL A 105 10.23 3.27 15.36
CA VAL A 105 8.85 2.90 15.68
C VAL A 105 8.46 1.60 14.99
N ILE A 106 8.77 1.47 13.70
CA ILE A 106 8.49 0.25 12.91
C ILE A 106 9.24 -0.96 13.47
N LEU A 107 10.54 -0.84 13.77
CA LEU A 107 11.35 -1.94 14.29
C LEU A 107 10.82 -2.43 15.64
N ARG A 108 10.42 -1.50 16.53
CA ARG A 108 9.84 -1.83 17.83
C ARG A 108 8.48 -2.49 17.70
N HIS A 109 7.58 -1.89 16.92
CA HIS A 109 6.22 -2.41 16.74
C HIS A 109 6.23 -3.78 16.06
N ALA A 110 7.10 -3.98 15.08
CA ALA A 110 7.27 -5.25 14.41
C ALA A 110 8.03 -6.31 15.26
N GLN A 111 8.63 -5.91 16.38
CA GLN A 111 9.53 -6.75 17.17
C GLN A 111 10.59 -7.43 16.30
N ALA A 112 11.24 -6.64 15.44
CA ALA A 112 12.22 -7.15 14.49
C ALA A 112 13.32 -7.95 15.21
N LYS A 113 13.56 -9.17 14.74
CA LYS A 113 14.62 -10.04 15.28
C LYS A 113 15.93 -9.87 14.52
N VAL A 114 15.82 -9.68 13.21
CA VAL A 114 16.94 -9.40 12.31
C VAL A 114 16.59 -8.15 11.50
N LEU A 115 17.56 -7.27 11.29
CA LEU A 115 17.52 -6.14 10.37
C LEU A 115 18.61 -6.32 9.31
N LEU A 116 18.20 -6.47 8.05
CA LEU A 116 19.10 -6.36 6.92
C LEU A 116 19.05 -4.92 6.38
N VAL A 117 20.21 -4.28 6.26
CA VAL A 117 20.30 -2.87 5.88
C VAL A 117 21.28 -2.69 4.74
N ASP A 118 20.87 -1.99 3.69
CA ASP A 118 21.75 -1.61 2.60
C ASP A 118 22.83 -0.61 3.05
N TYR A 119 24.04 -0.75 2.52
CA TYR A 119 25.20 0.07 2.86
C TYR A 119 24.91 1.58 2.79
N GLU A 120 24.06 2.03 1.86
CA GLU A 120 23.68 3.43 1.72
C GLU A 120 22.87 3.95 2.92
N TYR A 121 22.15 3.07 3.62
CA TYR A 121 21.26 3.40 4.73
C TYR A 121 21.82 3.04 6.11
N VAL A 122 23.10 2.67 6.22
CA VAL A 122 23.73 2.30 7.50
C VAL A 122 23.65 3.42 8.54
N ARG A 123 23.81 4.69 8.15
CA ARG A 123 23.67 5.84 9.07
C ARG A 123 22.24 5.96 9.60
N LEU A 124 21.24 5.87 8.71
CA LEU A 124 19.83 5.91 9.08
C LEU A 124 19.46 4.75 10.03
N ALA A 125 19.93 3.54 9.73
CA ALA A 125 19.72 2.38 10.59
C ALA A 125 20.42 2.52 11.95
N HIS A 126 21.65 3.02 11.98
CA HIS A 126 22.37 3.28 13.23
C HIS A 126 21.55 4.20 14.15
N ASP A 127 21.09 5.34 13.63
CA ASP A 127 20.33 6.32 14.40
C ASP A 127 18.98 5.73 14.88
N ALA A 128 18.31 4.94 14.03
CA ALA A 128 17.08 4.26 14.41
C ALA A 128 17.31 3.22 15.52
N LEU A 129 18.37 2.41 15.42
CA LEU A 129 18.72 1.39 16.42
C LEU A 129 19.11 2.02 17.76
N GLN A 130 19.77 3.19 17.74
CA GLN A 130 20.05 3.95 18.97
C GLN A 130 18.74 4.37 19.66
N ILE A 131 17.76 4.89 18.90
CA ILE A 131 16.43 5.23 19.44
C ILE A 131 15.72 3.99 20.02
N VAL A 132 15.86 2.82 19.39
CA VAL A 132 15.32 1.56 19.92
C VAL A 132 15.99 1.19 21.25
N ALA A 133 17.33 1.27 21.31
CA ALA A 133 18.12 0.95 22.49
C ALA A 133 17.83 1.91 23.65
N ASP A 134 17.76 3.21 23.40
CA ASP A 134 17.47 4.25 24.40
C ASP A 134 16.06 4.08 24.99
N ALA A 135 15.14 3.50 24.23
CA ALA A 135 13.80 3.15 24.70
C ALA A 135 13.75 1.83 25.50
N GLY A 136 14.88 1.16 25.73
CA GLY A 136 14.98 -0.11 26.45
C GLY A 136 14.38 -1.31 25.71
N ALA A 137 14.14 -1.18 24.39
CA ALA A 137 13.57 -2.25 23.58
C ALA A 137 14.67 -3.18 23.01
N PRO A 138 14.36 -4.46 22.75
CA PRO A 138 15.31 -5.37 22.11
C PRO A 138 15.78 -4.85 20.76
N VAL A 139 17.10 -4.78 20.59
CA VAL A 139 17.74 -4.37 19.32
C VAL A 139 17.91 -5.60 18.43
N PRO A 140 17.46 -5.58 17.15
CA PRO A 140 17.64 -6.71 16.25
C PRO A 140 19.11 -7.02 15.96
N LEU A 141 19.40 -8.27 15.59
CA LEU A 141 20.66 -8.61 14.93
C LEU A 141 20.75 -7.88 13.60
N VAL A 142 21.89 -7.29 13.28
CA VAL A 142 22.07 -6.49 12.07
C VAL A 142 23.02 -7.17 11.09
N ALA A 143 22.60 -7.27 9.82
CA ALA A 143 23.45 -7.66 8.70
C ALA A 143 23.44 -6.56 7.64
N VAL A 144 24.61 -6.16 7.16
CA VAL A 144 24.73 -5.15 6.10
C VAL A 144 24.69 -5.83 4.74
N ILE A 145 23.85 -5.32 3.84
CA ILE A 145 23.86 -5.62 2.41
C ILE A 145 24.87 -4.66 1.79
N ASP A 146 26.08 -5.15 1.56
CA ASP A 146 27.13 -4.35 0.91
C ASP A 146 26.92 -4.32 -0.62
N ASP A 147 27.57 -3.40 -1.31
CA ASP A 147 27.51 -3.36 -2.77
C ASP A 147 28.21 -4.61 -3.35
N ILE A 148 27.46 -5.41 -4.11
CA ILE A 148 27.96 -6.67 -4.66
C ILE A 148 29.01 -6.47 -5.76
N GLU A 149 28.97 -5.36 -6.50
CA GLU A 149 29.96 -5.06 -7.54
C GLU A 149 31.14 -4.25 -7.00
N ARG A 150 30.94 -3.45 -5.96
CA ARG A 150 31.91 -2.52 -5.39
C ARG A 150 31.86 -2.52 -3.85
N PRO A 151 32.25 -3.63 -3.19
CA PRO A 151 32.14 -3.75 -1.74
C PRO A 151 32.76 -2.57 -1.00
N THR A 152 31.99 -1.93 -0.14
CA THR A 152 32.40 -0.74 0.61
C THR A 152 33.11 -1.10 1.91
N GLY A 153 32.90 -2.33 2.42
CA GLY A 153 33.43 -2.78 3.71
C GLY A 153 32.68 -2.22 4.92
N VAL A 154 31.61 -1.45 4.72
CA VAL A 154 30.81 -0.88 5.81
C VAL A 154 30.10 -2.00 6.58
N ARG A 155 30.14 -1.93 7.92
CA ARG A 155 29.50 -2.92 8.81
C ARG A 155 28.80 -2.24 9.98
N LEU A 156 27.64 -2.78 10.36
CA LEU A 156 26.82 -2.29 11.47
C LEU A 156 26.52 -3.43 12.46
N GLY A 157 26.19 -3.08 13.70
CA GLY A 157 25.89 -4.03 14.76
C GLY A 157 27.13 -4.66 15.43
N LEU A 158 26.87 -5.47 16.45
CA LEU A 158 27.90 -6.10 17.29
C LEU A 158 28.68 -7.19 16.55
N PHE A 159 27.97 -8.06 15.82
CA PHE A 159 28.55 -9.21 15.13
C PHE A 159 29.08 -8.89 13.73
N LYS A 160 28.94 -7.64 13.26
CA LYS A 160 29.43 -7.16 11.96
C LYS A 160 29.04 -8.08 10.80
N LEU A 161 27.83 -8.63 10.83
CA LEU A 161 27.34 -9.55 9.82
C LEU A 161 27.21 -8.85 8.46
N GLU A 162 27.42 -9.61 7.40
CA GLU A 162 27.33 -9.15 6.02
C GLU A 162 26.48 -10.13 5.21
N TYR A 163 25.65 -9.60 4.32
CA TYR A 163 24.64 -10.33 3.58
C TYR A 163 25.20 -11.44 2.68
N GLU A 164 26.15 -11.13 1.80
CA GLU A 164 26.74 -12.12 0.89
C GLU A 164 27.52 -13.21 1.65
N ALA A 165 28.10 -12.89 2.80
CA ALA A 165 28.70 -13.85 3.71
C ALA A 165 27.64 -14.77 4.34
N LEU A 166 26.46 -14.26 4.70
CA LEU A 166 25.34 -15.11 5.15
C LEU A 166 24.87 -16.04 4.04
N VAL A 167 24.71 -15.53 2.82
CA VAL A 167 24.34 -16.34 1.65
C VAL A 167 25.42 -17.40 1.37
N SER A 168 26.70 -17.04 1.37
CA SER A 168 27.79 -17.96 1.03
C SER A 168 27.98 -19.07 2.07
N ASN A 169 27.82 -18.75 3.36
CA ASN A 169 28.02 -19.70 4.46
C ASN A 169 26.78 -20.55 4.78
N GLY A 170 25.60 -20.18 4.25
CA GLY A 170 24.39 -20.97 4.42
C GLY A 170 24.48 -22.33 3.71
N ASP A 171 23.98 -23.38 4.35
CA ASP A 171 23.91 -24.72 3.78
C ASP A 171 22.72 -24.84 2.81
N PRO A 172 22.96 -25.03 1.50
CA PRO A 172 21.87 -25.16 0.53
C PRO A 172 21.10 -26.49 0.68
N ALA A 173 21.66 -27.49 1.36
CA ALA A 173 21.03 -28.79 1.58
C ALA A 173 20.23 -28.85 2.90
N ALA A 174 20.28 -27.80 3.73
CA ALA A 174 19.57 -27.77 5.00
C ALA A 174 18.06 -28.03 4.84
N GLU A 175 17.50 -28.76 5.80
CA GLU A 175 16.06 -28.89 5.93
C GLU A 175 15.47 -27.56 6.41
N LEU A 176 14.63 -26.96 5.58
CA LEU A 176 13.97 -25.68 5.85
C LEU A 176 12.53 -25.93 6.30
N PRO A 177 11.99 -25.10 7.21
CA PRO A 177 10.59 -25.22 7.61
C PRO A 177 9.65 -24.98 6.42
N LEU A 178 8.52 -25.67 6.42
CA LEU A 178 7.46 -25.47 5.43
C LEU A 178 6.38 -24.53 6.00
N LEU A 179 5.82 -23.69 5.13
CA LEU A 179 4.56 -23.01 5.44
C LEU A 179 3.46 -24.07 5.47
N ALA A 180 2.79 -24.18 6.61
CA ALA A 180 1.83 -25.26 6.87
C ALA A 180 0.42 -24.89 6.39
N ASP A 181 0.16 -23.59 6.22
CA ASP A 181 -1.13 -23.04 5.85
C ASP A 181 -0.95 -21.75 5.05
N GLU A 182 -1.88 -21.47 4.12
CA GLU A 182 -1.90 -20.23 3.33
C GLU A 182 -2.10 -18.98 4.20
N TRP A 183 -2.60 -19.17 5.42
CA TRP A 183 -2.82 -18.17 6.46
C TRP A 183 -1.58 -17.88 7.34
N ASP A 184 -0.48 -18.61 7.12
CA ASP A 184 0.79 -18.29 7.74
C ASP A 184 1.26 -16.91 7.24
N ALA A 185 1.67 -16.05 8.17
CA ALA A 185 2.16 -14.71 7.84
C ALA A 185 3.51 -14.81 7.13
N VAL A 186 3.65 -14.12 6.00
CA VAL A 186 4.88 -14.14 5.19
C VAL A 186 5.48 -12.75 4.99
N ALA A 187 4.66 -11.71 5.10
CA ALA A 187 5.14 -10.34 5.10
C ALA A 187 4.31 -9.43 6.01
N LEU A 188 4.97 -8.37 6.48
CA LEU A 188 4.43 -7.29 7.28
C LEU A 188 4.81 -5.99 6.57
N ASN A 189 3.83 -5.21 6.13
CA ASN A 189 4.09 -3.96 5.43
C ASN A 189 3.43 -2.81 6.19
N TYR A 190 4.07 -1.65 6.26
CA TYR A 190 3.51 -0.50 6.97
C TYR A 190 2.82 0.46 6.02
N THR A 191 1.56 0.78 6.30
CA THR A 191 0.82 1.83 5.58
C THR A 191 0.60 3.04 6.48
N SER A 192 0.86 4.23 5.93
CA SER A 192 0.62 5.47 6.65
C SER A 192 -0.87 5.79 6.63
N GLY A 193 -1.53 5.72 7.79
CA GLY A 193 -2.82 6.35 8.00
C GLY A 193 -2.71 7.88 8.00
N THR A 194 -3.83 8.58 7.96
CA THR A 194 -3.86 10.04 8.23
C THR A 194 -3.78 10.38 9.71
N THR A 195 -3.84 9.36 10.59
CA THR A 195 -3.55 9.44 12.02
C THR A 195 -2.07 9.09 12.21
N SER A 196 -1.33 9.89 12.97
CA SER A 196 0.13 10.06 13.00
C SER A 196 1.05 8.82 13.18
N ALA A 197 0.53 7.62 13.42
CA ALA A 197 1.32 6.38 13.52
C ALA A 197 1.06 5.43 12.33
N PRO A 198 2.10 4.84 11.72
CA PRO A 198 1.93 3.87 10.63
C PRO A 198 1.30 2.57 11.16
N LYS A 199 0.43 1.95 10.35
CA LYS A 199 -0.26 0.70 10.69
C LYS A 199 0.49 -0.48 10.06
N GLY A 200 0.83 -1.48 10.86
CA GLY A 200 1.47 -2.70 10.36
C GLY A 200 0.43 -3.65 9.79
N VAL A 201 0.47 -3.86 8.48
CA VAL A 201 -0.44 -4.74 7.75
C VAL A 201 0.17 -6.12 7.60
N VAL A 202 -0.45 -7.11 8.23
CA VAL A 202 0.00 -8.50 8.20
C VAL A 202 -0.58 -9.19 6.97
N THR A 203 0.30 -9.53 6.04
CA THR A 203 -0.04 -10.31 4.85
C THR A 203 0.27 -11.78 5.07
N HIS A 204 -0.68 -12.63 4.68
CA HIS A 204 -0.44 -14.04 4.42
C HIS A 204 -0.32 -14.22 2.89
N SER A 205 -0.11 -15.43 2.38
CA SER A 205 0.43 -15.61 1.02
C SER A 205 -0.45 -15.08 -0.15
N TYR A 206 0.22 -14.40 -1.12
CA TYR A 206 -0.17 -13.81 -2.44
C TYR A 206 -0.80 -12.40 -2.45
N GLY A 207 -0.22 -11.37 -3.16
CA GLY A 207 0.28 -9.99 -2.76
C GLY A 207 -0.34 -8.58 -3.13
N LEU A 208 -0.75 -7.68 -2.20
CA LEU A 208 -0.89 -6.18 -2.19
C LEU A 208 -1.10 -5.85 -0.69
N THR A 209 -0.67 -4.71 -0.13
CA THR A 209 -0.53 -4.60 1.34
C THR A 209 -1.78 -5.05 2.11
N GLU A 210 -2.97 -4.49 1.85
CA GLU A 210 -4.23 -4.93 2.48
C GLU A 210 -5.01 -5.98 1.65
N ALA A 211 -4.73 -6.09 0.34
CA ALA A 211 -5.53 -6.86 -0.61
C ALA A 211 -4.69 -7.54 -1.69
N THR A 212 -3.52 -8.08 -1.35
CA THR A 212 -3.16 -9.44 -1.76
C THR A 212 -3.02 -9.75 -3.29
N GLY A 213 -2.98 -8.75 -4.18
CA GLY A 213 -2.93 -8.81 -5.66
C GLY A 213 -3.65 -7.57 -6.22
N PRO A 214 -3.77 -7.36 -7.55
CA PRO A 214 -4.92 -6.59 -8.02
C PRO A 214 -6.19 -7.33 -7.59
N ALA A 215 -7.02 -6.72 -6.73
CA ALA A 215 -8.29 -7.32 -6.31
C ALA A 215 -9.22 -7.47 -7.52
N MET A 216 -9.28 -6.41 -8.34
CA MET A 216 -10.02 -6.37 -9.59
C MET A 216 -9.15 -5.76 -10.68
N ALA A 217 -9.38 -6.20 -11.92
CA ALA A 217 -8.79 -5.64 -13.12
C ALA A 217 -9.85 -4.98 -14.01
N CYS A 218 -9.40 -4.03 -14.82
CA CYS A 218 -10.14 -3.53 -15.96
C CYS A 218 -9.81 -4.42 -17.17
N GLU A 219 -10.63 -5.44 -17.43
CA GLU A 219 -10.48 -6.19 -18.68
C GLU A 219 -11.04 -5.36 -19.83
N TRP A 220 -10.18 -5.01 -20.78
CA TRP A 220 -10.56 -4.15 -21.89
C TRP A 220 -11.54 -4.88 -22.81
N ARG A 221 -12.70 -4.28 -23.08
CA ARG A 221 -13.66 -4.84 -24.03
C ARG A 221 -13.39 -4.26 -25.42
N HIS A 222 -13.22 -5.11 -26.42
CA HIS A 222 -12.93 -4.70 -27.81
C HIS A 222 -13.89 -3.63 -28.36
N GLN A 223 -15.17 -3.67 -27.98
CA GLN A 223 -16.16 -2.67 -28.37
C GLN A 223 -15.79 -1.23 -27.95
N TRP A 224 -14.95 -1.06 -26.93
CA TRP A 224 -14.48 0.25 -26.46
C TRP A 224 -13.43 0.87 -27.37
N ASP A 225 -12.81 0.09 -28.26
CA ASP A 225 -11.83 0.61 -29.23
C ASP A 225 -12.44 1.63 -30.19
N LEU A 226 -13.75 1.51 -30.44
CA LEU A 226 -14.52 2.36 -31.35
C LEU A 226 -14.91 3.71 -30.73
N LEU A 227 -14.66 3.92 -29.44
CA LEU A 227 -15.09 5.12 -28.74
C LEU A 227 -14.04 6.25 -28.83
N PRO A 228 -14.47 7.52 -28.83
CA PRO A 228 -13.57 8.67 -28.70
C PRO A 228 -12.63 8.55 -27.48
N LEU A 229 -11.43 9.12 -27.57
CA LEU A 229 -10.43 9.04 -26.51
C LEU A 229 -10.93 9.46 -25.11
N PRO A 230 -11.73 10.54 -24.95
CA PRO A 230 -12.27 10.91 -23.64
C PRO A 230 -13.15 9.81 -23.01
N GLU A 231 -13.96 9.12 -23.82
CA GLU A 231 -14.81 8.03 -23.35
C GLU A 231 -13.99 6.78 -23.01
N ARG A 232 -13.00 6.44 -23.84
CA ARG A 232 -12.03 5.37 -23.54
C ARG A 232 -11.29 5.61 -22.23
N SER A 233 -10.89 6.85 -21.96
CA SER A 233 -10.24 7.23 -20.71
C SER A 233 -11.14 7.01 -19.50
N ARG A 234 -12.43 7.36 -19.60
CA ARG A 234 -13.42 7.12 -18.55
C ARG A 234 -13.64 5.62 -18.30
N LEU A 235 -13.72 4.81 -19.35
CA LEU A 235 -13.90 3.35 -19.23
C LEU A 235 -12.68 2.68 -18.61
N LYS A 236 -11.46 3.13 -18.95
CA LYS A 236 -10.22 2.61 -18.39
C LYS A 236 -10.09 2.84 -16.87
N ALA A 237 -10.80 3.83 -16.33
CA ALA A 237 -10.84 4.10 -14.89
C ALA A 237 -11.75 3.15 -14.10
N ARG A 238 -12.51 2.26 -14.77
CA ARG A 238 -13.39 1.26 -14.13
C ARG A 238 -12.64 -0.04 -13.85
N GLN A 239 -13.04 -0.77 -12.81
CA GLN A 239 -12.56 -2.13 -12.52
C GLN A 239 -13.77 -3.05 -12.37
N GLY A 240 -13.67 -4.32 -12.73
CA GLY A 240 -14.84 -5.21 -12.64
C GLY A 240 -14.58 -6.70 -12.82
N VAL A 241 -13.39 -7.09 -13.26
CA VAL A 241 -13.02 -8.51 -13.35
C VAL A 241 -12.28 -8.91 -12.10
N SER A 242 -12.87 -9.80 -11.30
CA SER A 242 -12.24 -10.36 -10.12
C SER A 242 -11.02 -11.21 -10.50
N VAL A 243 -9.96 -11.10 -9.71
CA VAL A 243 -8.83 -12.04 -9.77
C VAL A 243 -9.19 -13.28 -8.93
N LEU A 244 -8.73 -14.48 -9.33
CA LEU A 244 -9.15 -15.77 -8.74
C LEU A 244 -9.06 -15.87 -7.21
N SER A 245 -8.19 -15.08 -6.58
CA SER A 245 -8.01 -15.03 -5.12
C SER A 245 -9.02 -14.13 -4.39
N LEU A 246 -9.86 -13.40 -5.12
CA LEU A 246 -10.93 -12.57 -4.60
C LEU A 246 -12.27 -13.28 -4.87
N ALA A 247 -12.94 -13.67 -3.78
CA ALA A 247 -14.21 -14.38 -3.84
C ALA A 247 -15.36 -13.46 -4.22
N ASP A 248 -15.33 -12.21 -3.77
CA ASP A 248 -16.40 -11.25 -4.01
C ASP A 248 -15.94 -9.80 -3.79
N ALA A 249 -16.61 -8.87 -4.48
CA ALA A 249 -16.45 -7.43 -4.32
C ALA A 249 -17.80 -6.74 -4.50
N SER A 250 -18.07 -5.70 -3.71
CA SER A 250 -19.30 -4.93 -3.82
C SER A 250 -19.08 -3.48 -3.38
N VAL A 251 -20.14 -2.69 -3.52
CA VAL A 251 -20.25 -1.36 -2.92
C VAL A 251 -21.46 -1.38 -1.99
N VAL A 252 -21.24 -1.04 -0.72
CA VAL A 252 -22.28 -1.11 0.32
C VAL A 252 -22.48 0.24 0.99
N ASP A 253 -23.69 0.49 1.46
CA ASP A 253 -23.95 1.59 2.37
C ASP A 253 -23.26 1.29 3.72
N SER A 254 -22.36 2.17 4.17
CA SER A 254 -21.51 1.91 5.35
C SER A 254 -22.29 1.77 6.66
N ASN A 255 -23.53 2.28 6.72
CA ASN A 255 -24.37 2.22 7.91
C ASN A 255 -25.15 0.90 7.96
N THR A 256 -25.82 0.55 6.87
CA THR A 256 -26.74 -0.60 6.77
C THR A 256 -26.05 -1.88 6.32
N MET A 257 -24.86 -1.78 5.71
CA MET A 257 -24.15 -2.87 5.01
C MET A 257 -24.91 -3.48 3.82
N GLY A 258 -26.01 -2.85 3.39
CA GLY A 258 -26.75 -3.25 2.19
C GLY A 258 -26.02 -2.85 0.91
N SER A 259 -26.14 -3.65 -0.15
CA SER A 259 -25.59 -3.29 -1.46
C SER A 259 -26.29 -2.06 -2.03
N VAL A 260 -25.52 -1.15 -2.63
CA VAL A 260 -26.07 0.01 -3.32
C VAL A 260 -26.69 -0.40 -4.67
N PRO A 261 -27.66 0.38 -5.20
CA PRO A 261 -28.16 0.20 -6.56
C PRO A 261 -27.03 0.23 -7.62
N ARG A 262 -27.19 -0.59 -8.67
CA ARG A 262 -26.24 -0.67 -9.80
C ARG A 262 -26.58 0.35 -10.89
N ASP A 263 -26.64 1.62 -10.54
CA ASP A 263 -27.06 2.72 -11.40
C ASP A 263 -25.90 3.64 -11.85
N GLY A 264 -24.68 3.37 -11.38
CA GLY A 264 -23.49 4.19 -11.62
C GLY A 264 -23.44 5.51 -10.83
N ASN A 265 -24.39 5.75 -9.92
CA ASN A 265 -24.56 7.01 -9.21
C ASN A 265 -24.67 6.85 -7.68
N SER A 266 -25.29 5.76 -7.22
CA SER A 266 -25.49 5.46 -5.81
C SER A 266 -24.16 5.15 -5.12
N LEU A 267 -23.72 6.07 -4.26
CA LEU A 267 -22.45 5.99 -3.55
C LEU A 267 -22.51 5.02 -2.37
N GLY A 268 -21.44 4.28 -2.18
CA GLY A 268 -21.18 3.51 -0.98
C GLY A 268 -19.70 3.19 -0.82
N GLU A 269 -19.35 2.44 0.21
CA GLU A 269 -17.98 1.99 0.43
C GLU A 269 -17.70 0.69 -0.33
N ILE A 270 -16.56 0.65 -1.02
CA ILE A 270 -16.09 -0.54 -1.70
C ILE A 270 -15.65 -1.56 -0.64
N VAL A 271 -16.18 -2.76 -0.76
CA VAL A 271 -15.90 -3.87 0.15
C VAL A 271 -15.42 -5.09 -0.61
N LEU A 272 -14.50 -5.83 0.02
CA LEU A 272 -13.84 -6.99 -0.58
C LEU A 272 -13.99 -8.22 0.31
N ARG A 273 -14.03 -9.40 -0.30
CA ARG A 273 -13.99 -10.70 0.39
C ARG A 273 -13.19 -11.71 -0.42
N GLY A 274 -12.22 -12.38 0.18
CA GLY A 274 -11.43 -13.39 -0.51
C GLY A 274 -10.20 -13.83 0.27
N SER A 275 -9.53 -14.87 -0.22
CA SER A 275 -8.29 -15.40 0.34
C SER A 275 -7.06 -14.54 0.03
N SER A 276 -7.21 -13.46 -0.73
CA SER A 276 -6.17 -12.46 -0.95
C SER A 276 -6.20 -11.30 0.05
N LEU A 277 -7.13 -11.24 1.00
CA LEU A 277 -7.17 -10.10 1.92
C LEU A 277 -6.13 -10.23 3.03
N MET A 278 -5.64 -9.12 3.58
CA MET A 278 -4.75 -9.14 4.74
C MET A 278 -5.37 -9.92 5.90
N LYS A 279 -4.52 -10.47 6.78
CA LYS A 279 -4.98 -11.07 8.05
C LYS A 279 -5.53 -10.01 9.01
N GLY A 280 -4.99 -8.81 8.92
CA GLY A 280 -5.36 -7.65 9.71
C GLY A 280 -4.16 -6.75 10.02
N TYR A 281 -4.44 -5.70 10.78
CA TYR A 281 -3.45 -4.82 11.37
C TYR A 281 -2.87 -5.45 12.64
N LEU A 282 -1.54 -5.57 12.70
CA LEU A 282 -0.80 -6.09 13.85
C LEU A 282 -1.08 -5.23 15.09
N ASP A 283 -1.38 -5.87 16.22
CA ASP A 283 -1.62 -5.26 17.53
C ASP A 283 -2.62 -4.10 17.55
N ASN A 284 -3.59 -4.10 16.64
CA ASN A 284 -4.58 -3.02 16.51
C ASN A 284 -6.03 -3.56 16.42
N PRO A 285 -6.60 -4.03 17.54
CA PRO A 285 -7.95 -4.63 17.54
C PRO A 285 -9.04 -3.65 17.09
N GLU A 286 -8.95 -2.38 17.46
CA GLU A 286 -9.92 -1.35 17.06
C GLU A 286 -9.90 -1.12 15.53
N ALA A 287 -8.70 -1.06 14.93
CA ALA A 287 -8.60 -0.93 13.47
C ALA A 287 -9.09 -2.19 12.76
N ASN A 288 -8.88 -3.37 13.34
CA ASN A 288 -9.37 -4.63 12.78
C ASN A 288 -10.90 -4.72 12.83
N GLU A 289 -11.53 -4.35 13.93
CA GLU A 289 -12.99 -4.35 14.06
C GLU A 289 -13.65 -3.38 13.06
N LYS A 290 -13.03 -2.22 12.83
CA LYS A 290 -13.49 -1.27 11.81
C LYS A 290 -13.26 -1.79 10.39
N ALA A 291 -12.15 -2.49 10.15
CA ALA A 291 -11.78 -2.97 8.83
C ALA A 291 -12.52 -4.25 8.43
N PHE A 292 -12.96 -5.08 9.36
CA PHE A 292 -13.67 -6.34 9.08
C PHE A 292 -15.06 -6.31 9.68
N LYS A 293 -16.07 -5.96 8.86
CA LYS A 293 -17.46 -5.78 9.30
C LYS A 293 -18.41 -6.53 8.40
N GLY A 294 -19.37 -7.26 8.98
CA GLY A 294 -20.43 -7.93 8.21
C GLY A 294 -19.93 -8.98 7.22
N GLY A 295 -18.77 -9.62 7.48
CA GLY A 295 -18.15 -10.59 6.58
C GLY A 295 -17.36 -9.98 5.42
N TRP A 296 -17.13 -8.67 5.44
CA TRP A 296 -16.42 -7.91 4.43
C TRP A 296 -15.18 -7.21 5.00
N PHE A 297 -14.18 -7.00 4.15
CA PHE A 297 -13.11 -6.03 4.37
C PHE A 297 -13.53 -4.66 3.82
N MET A 298 -13.49 -3.65 4.69
CA MET A 298 -13.81 -2.24 4.42
C MET A 298 -12.56 -1.53 3.89
N THR A 299 -12.55 -1.14 2.62
CA THR A 299 -11.37 -0.53 1.96
C THR A 299 -11.13 0.93 2.36
N GLY A 300 -12.18 1.62 2.82
CA GLY A 300 -12.21 3.07 2.98
C GLY A 300 -12.22 3.85 1.67
N ASP A 301 -12.41 3.18 0.53
CA ASP A 301 -12.66 3.78 -0.78
C ASP A 301 -14.17 3.85 -1.03
N VAL A 302 -14.64 4.98 -1.52
CA VAL A 302 -16.03 5.20 -1.91
C VAL A 302 -16.15 5.00 -3.40
N GLY A 303 -17.17 4.27 -3.83
CA GLY A 303 -17.41 3.98 -5.23
C GLY A 303 -18.88 3.87 -5.56
N VAL A 304 -19.14 3.53 -6.82
CA VAL A 304 -20.45 3.23 -7.39
C VAL A 304 -20.36 1.92 -8.16
N VAL A 305 -21.50 1.26 -8.40
CA VAL A 305 -21.59 0.11 -9.30
C VAL A 305 -22.38 0.51 -10.54
N HIS A 306 -21.80 0.33 -11.71
CA HIS A 306 -22.46 0.56 -13.01
C HIS A 306 -23.45 -0.56 -13.35
N PRO A 307 -24.41 -0.33 -14.26
CA PRO A 307 -25.38 -1.36 -14.66
C PRO A 307 -24.76 -2.66 -15.22
N ASP A 308 -23.55 -2.58 -15.76
CA ASP A 308 -22.77 -3.72 -16.24
C ASP A 308 -21.99 -4.46 -15.13
N GLY A 309 -22.12 -4.02 -13.88
CA GLY A 309 -21.47 -4.60 -12.71
C GLY A 309 -20.08 -4.04 -12.41
N TYR A 310 -19.55 -3.12 -13.21
CA TYR A 310 -18.23 -2.52 -12.96
C TYR A 310 -18.29 -1.56 -11.77
N ILE A 311 -17.26 -1.61 -10.93
CA ILE A 311 -17.07 -0.69 -9.81
C ILE A 311 -16.18 0.46 -10.28
N GLU A 312 -16.59 1.68 -9.98
CA GLU A 312 -15.80 2.89 -10.21
C GLU A 312 -15.48 3.54 -8.87
N ILE A 313 -14.19 3.73 -8.57
CA ILE A 313 -13.73 4.43 -7.38
C ILE A 313 -13.98 5.93 -7.59
N LYS A 314 -14.64 6.56 -6.62
CA LYS A 314 -15.00 7.98 -6.64
C LYS A 314 -14.17 8.84 -5.69
N ASP A 315 -13.92 8.36 -4.47
CA ASP A 315 -13.10 9.09 -3.48
C ASP A 315 -12.65 8.21 -2.31
N ARG A 316 -11.99 8.79 -1.31
CA ARG A 316 -11.80 8.21 0.03
C ARG A 316 -12.97 8.57 0.93
N SER A 317 -13.44 7.62 1.73
CA SER A 317 -14.59 7.83 2.64
C SER A 317 -14.43 9.04 3.57
N LYS A 318 -13.21 9.28 4.05
CA LYS A 318 -12.87 10.43 4.93
C LYS A 318 -12.74 11.79 4.22
N ASP A 319 -12.73 11.80 2.89
CA ASP A 319 -12.57 13.00 2.07
C ASP A 319 -13.87 13.34 1.30
N VAL A 320 -14.90 12.48 1.36
CA VAL A 320 -16.27 12.81 0.94
C VAL A 320 -16.81 13.95 1.82
N ILE A 321 -17.42 14.94 1.17
CA ILE A 321 -17.98 16.13 1.80
C ILE A 321 -19.49 15.97 1.84
N ILE A 322 -20.11 16.13 3.02
CA ILE A 322 -21.57 16.01 3.17
C ILE A 322 -22.17 17.42 3.26
N SER A 323 -22.77 17.89 2.17
CA SER A 323 -23.36 19.23 2.08
C SER A 323 -24.87 19.15 1.92
N GLY A 324 -25.61 19.43 2.99
CA GLY A 324 -27.08 19.45 2.94
C GLY A 324 -27.73 18.08 2.77
N GLY A 325 -27.05 17.02 3.19
CA GLY A 325 -27.48 15.64 2.98
C GLY A 325 -26.96 15.01 1.68
N GLU A 326 -26.33 15.79 0.80
CA GLU A 326 -25.74 15.30 -0.44
C GLU A 326 -24.25 14.97 -0.26
N ASN A 327 -23.82 13.84 -0.82
CA ASN A 327 -22.42 13.43 -0.84
C ASN A 327 -21.70 14.05 -2.04
N ILE A 328 -20.58 14.74 -1.78
CA ILE A 328 -19.75 15.37 -2.80
C ILE A 328 -18.35 14.75 -2.75
N CYS A 329 -17.93 14.14 -3.87
CA CYS A 329 -16.59 13.60 -4.03
C CYS A 329 -15.60 14.74 -4.31
N SER A 330 -14.66 14.96 -3.40
CA SER A 330 -13.62 15.98 -3.51
C SER A 330 -12.76 15.79 -4.76
N LYS A 331 -12.51 14.54 -5.16
CA LYS A 331 -11.76 14.18 -6.36
C LYS A 331 -12.39 14.66 -7.66
N GLU A 332 -13.71 14.54 -7.77
CA GLU A 332 -14.45 15.01 -8.96
C GLU A 332 -14.30 16.51 -9.14
N LEU A 333 -14.37 17.28 -8.04
CA LEU A 333 -14.11 18.72 -8.10
C LEU A 333 -12.65 19.02 -8.46
N GLU A 334 -11.69 18.29 -7.89
CA GLU A 334 -10.27 18.44 -8.23
C GLU A 334 -10.03 18.24 -9.74
N GLU A 335 -10.64 17.21 -10.33
CA GLU A 335 -10.54 16.92 -11.77
C GLU A 335 -11.13 18.03 -12.64
N VAL A 336 -12.27 18.60 -12.25
CA VAL A 336 -12.84 19.76 -12.96
C VAL A 336 -11.91 20.97 -12.82
N LEU A 337 -11.43 21.26 -11.62
CA LEU A 337 -10.55 22.40 -11.36
C LEU A 337 -9.24 22.31 -12.16
N LEU A 338 -8.66 21.11 -12.30
CA LEU A 338 -7.43 20.89 -13.08
C LEU A 338 -7.61 21.10 -14.59
N GLN A 339 -8.85 21.08 -15.10
CA GLN A 339 -9.15 21.43 -16.50
C GLN A 339 -9.16 22.95 -16.73
N HIS A 340 -9.19 23.76 -15.66
CA HIS A 340 -9.15 25.21 -15.79
C HIS A 340 -7.77 25.65 -16.32
N PRO A 341 -7.69 26.47 -17.38
CA PRO A 341 -6.42 26.84 -18.01
C PRO A 341 -5.39 27.44 -17.04
N ALA A 342 -5.85 28.22 -16.05
CA ALA A 342 -5.00 28.89 -15.07
C ALA A 342 -4.58 28.03 -13.85
N VAL A 343 -5.13 26.82 -13.68
CA VAL A 343 -4.89 25.99 -12.47
C VAL A 343 -3.84 24.92 -12.75
N ALA A 344 -2.76 24.91 -11.98
CA ALA A 344 -1.68 23.93 -12.07
C ALA A 344 -1.88 22.72 -11.16
N ASP A 345 -2.43 22.97 -9.98
CA ASP A 345 -2.64 21.98 -8.92
C ASP A 345 -3.89 22.37 -8.13
N ALA A 346 -4.62 21.38 -7.64
CA ALA A 346 -5.88 21.60 -6.94
C ALA A 346 -6.08 20.56 -5.83
N ALA A 347 -6.60 21.01 -4.69
CA ALA A 347 -7.10 20.15 -3.63
C ALA A 347 -8.42 20.68 -3.10
N VAL A 348 -9.37 19.77 -2.88
CA VAL A 348 -10.67 20.12 -2.32
C VAL A 348 -10.85 19.42 -0.98
N VAL A 349 -11.37 20.17 -0.01
CA VAL A 349 -11.65 19.69 1.35
C VAL A 349 -13.00 20.19 1.85
N ALA A 350 -13.58 19.44 2.80
CA ALA A 350 -14.74 19.88 3.57
C ALA A 350 -14.41 21.13 4.40
N MET A 351 -15.27 22.14 4.29
CA MET A 351 -15.27 23.34 5.14
C MET A 351 -16.60 23.41 5.90
N PRO A 352 -16.59 23.58 7.24
CA PRO A 352 -17.82 23.72 8.01
C PRO A 352 -18.71 24.85 7.49
N HIS A 353 -20.03 24.61 7.47
CA HIS A 353 -21.01 25.59 7.02
C HIS A 353 -22.25 25.57 7.94
N PRO A 354 -22.73 26.73 8.42
CA PRO A 354 -23.78 26.79 9.43
C PRO A 354 -25.12 26.21 9.00
N HIS A 355 -25.44 26.27 7.70
CA HIS A 355 -26.71 25.76 7.16
C HIS A 355 -26.60 24.37 6.52
N TRP A 356 -25.44 24.00 5.99
CA TRP A 356 -25.29 22.81 5.14
C TRP A 356 -24.48 21.70 5.83
N GLY A 357 -24.03 21.92 7.06
CA GLY A 357 -23.07 21.05 7.73
C GLY A 357 -21.66 21.31 7.21
N GLU A 358 -21.39 20.89 5.97
CA GLU A 358 -20.13 21.10 5.27
C GLU A 358 -20.37 21.65 3.87
N THR A 359 -19.36 22.33 3.31
CA THR A 359 -19.36 22.79 1.91
C THR A 359 -17.95 22.67 1.33
N PRO A 360 -17.79 22.50 0.01
CA PRO A 360 -16.46 22.36 -0.57
C PRO A 360 -15.65 23.67 -0.52
N CYS A 361 -14.38 23.55 -0.13
CA CYS A 361 -13.37 24.60 -0.19
C CYS A 361 -12.22 24.12 -1.08
N ALA A 362 -11.92 24.88 -2.13
CA ALA A 362 -10.87 24.57 -3.09
C ALA A 362 -9.59 25.37 -2.77
N PHE A 363 -8.47 24.68 -2.73
CA PHE A 363 -7.12 25.24 -2.67
C PHE A 363 -6.44 25.02 -4.01
N LEU A 364 -5.96 26.10 -4.63
CA LEU A 364 -5.44 26.10 -5.99
C LEU A 364 -4.01 26.64 -6.03
N VAL A 365 -3.21 26.09 -6.93
CA VAL A 365 -1.92 26.65 -7.33
C VAL A 365 -2.05 27.14 -8.77
N ALA A 366 -1.65 28.38 -9.04
CA ALA A 366 -1.67 28.96 -10.38
C ALA A 366 -0.60 28.32 -11.28
N LYS A 367 -0.89 28.18 -12.59
CA LYS A 367 0.13 27.76 -13.59
C LYS A 367 1.21 28.82 -13.79
N ASP A 368 0.78 30.07 -13.85
CA ASP A 368 1.68 31.21 -13.92
C ASP A 368 1.58 31.96 -12.59
N LYS A 369 2.70 32.05 -11.86
CA LYS A 369 2.75 32.77 -10.59
C LYS A 369 2.59 34.29 -10.77
N ALA A 370 2.78 34.80 -11.98
CA ALA A 370 2.55 36.20 -12.31
C ALA A 370 1.10 36.48 -12.72
N ALA A 371 0.32 35.45 -13.07
CA ALA A 371 -1.10 35.58 -13.41
C ALA A 371 -1.97 35.22 -12.19
N GLU A 372 -2.80 36.16 -11.74
CA GLU A 372 -3.77 35.86 -10.68
C GLU A 372 -4.85 34.91 -11.18
N VAL A 373 -5.15 33.86 -10.40
CA VAL A 373 -6.33 33.02 -10.63
C VAL A 373 -7.55 33.76 -10.08
N CYS A 374 -8.41 34.27 -10.97
CA CYS A 374 -9.65 34.90 -10.58
C CYS A 374 -10.62 33.88 -9.95
N LYS A 375 -10.98 34.10 -8.69
CA LYS A 375 -11.83 33.17 -7.92
C LYS A 375 -13.24 33.06 -8.51
N ASP A 376 -13.79 34.16 -9.00
CA ASP A 376 -15.14 34.19 -9.56
C ASP A 376 -15.20 33.46 -10.91
N GLU A 377 -14.15 33.57 -11.73
CA GLU A 377 -14.01 32.80 -12.97
C GLU A 377 -13.92 31.30 -12.69
N VAL A 378 -13.16 30.89 -11.67
CA VAL A 378 -13.10 29.48 -11.26
C VAL A 378 -14.47 28.98 -10.80
N ILE A 379 -15.20 29.76 -9.98
CA ILE A 379 -16.54 29.39 -9.51
C ILE A 379 -17.51 29.29 -10.69
N ALA A 380 -17.46 30.22 -11.65
CA ALA A 380 -18.26 30.18 -12.87
C ALA A 380 -17.93 28.95 -13.72
N PHE A 381 -16.65 28.65 -13.91
CA PHE A 381 -16.17 27.47 -14.62
C PHE A 381 -16.69 26.16 -14.02
N CYS A 382 -16.72 26.07 -12.68
CA CYS A 382 -17.34 24.95 -11.99
C CYS A 382 -18.85 24.91 -12.23
N ARG A 383 -19.58 26.02 -12.09
CA ARG A 383 -21.06 26.08 -12.28
C ARG A 383 -21.52 25.57 -13.65
N GLU A 384 -20.71 25.75 -14.68
CA GLU A 384 -21.01 25.25 -16.03
C GLU A 384 -20.87 23.73 -16.17
N ARG A 385 -20.12 23.09 -15.26
CA ARG A 385 -19.66 21.68 -15.39
C ARG A 385 -20.16 20.75 -14.29
N MET A 386 -20.73 21.29 -13.22
CA MET A 386 -21.25 20.49 -12.10
C MET A 386 -22.50 21.11 -11.48
N SER A 387 -23.23 20.28 -10.74
CA SER A 387 -24.41 20.70 -9.99
C SER A 387 -24.07 21.78 -8.97
N ARG A 388 -25.01 22.73 -8.77
CA ARG A 388 -24.80 23.92 -7.92
C ARG A 388 -24.34 23.61 -6.50
N PHE A 389 -24.79 22.50 -5.91
CA PHE A 389 -24.42 22.10 -4.54
C PHE A 389 -22.96 21.62 -4.44
N MET A 390 -22.37 21.15 -5.56
CA MET A 390 -20.99 20.68 -5.63
C MET A 390 -20.00 21.83 -5.78
N VAL A 391 -20.42 22.98 -6.32
CA VAL A 391 -19.52 24.11 -6.58
C VAL A 391 -18.86 24.60 -5.29
N PRO A 392 -17.52 24.79 -5.27
CA PRO A 392 -16.84 25.31 -4.09
C PRO A 392 -17.41 26.64 -3.63
N ARG A 393 -17.70 26.76 -2.34
CA ARG A 393 -18.14 28.03 -1.74
C ARG A 393 -16.98 28.97 -1.44
N LYS A 394 -15.77 28.43 -1.35
CA LYS A 394 -14.55 29.18 -1.10
C LYS A 394 -13.44 28.65 -1.99
N VAL A 395 -12.69 29.59 -2.58
CA VAL A 395 -11.51 29.33 -3.38
C VAL A 395 -10.34 30.08 -2.75
N VAL A 396 -9.26 29.36 -2.46
CA VAL A 396 -8.01 29.88 -1.88
C VAL A 396 -6.89 29.60 -2.85
N VAL A 397 -6.18 30.64 -3.29
CA VAL A 397 -4.98 30.50 -4.10
C VAL A 397 -3.77 30.47 -3.16
N THR A 398 -2.86 29.53 -3.37
CA THR A 398 -1.66 29.32 -2.55
C THR A 398 -0.45 29.07 -3.45
N ASP A 399 0.75 29.36 -2.95
CA ASP A 399 2.01 29.14 -3.69
C ASP A 399 2.28 27.65 -3.93
N ALA A 400 1.87 26.80 -2.98
CA ALA A 400 2.00 25.36 -3.04
C ALA A 400 0.96 24.68 -2.14
N LEU A 401 0.59 23.45 -2.48
CA LEU A 401 -0.19 22.57 -1.60
C LEU A 401 0.75 21.85 -0.63
N PRO A 402 0.38 21.72 0.67
CA PRO A 402 1.19 21.01 1.64
C PRO A 402 1.26 19.53 1.28
N ARG A 403 2.46 18.96 1.23
CA ARG A 403 2.70 17.56 0.89
C ARG A 403 3.62 16.92 1.94
N ASN A 404 3.37 15.64 2.24
CA ASN A 404 4.24 14.88 3.14
C ASN A 404 5.54 14.43 2.42
N ALA A 405 6.44 13.75 3.13
CA ALA A 405 7.69 13.22 2.58
C ALA A 405 7.52 12.25 1.39
N LEU A 406 6.30 11.73 1.16
CA LEU A 406 5.95 10.87 0.04
C LEU A 406 5.32 11.64 -1.14
N GLY A 407 5.24 12.98 -1.07
CA GLY A 407 4.63 13.84 -2.09
C GLY A 407 3.10 13.86 -2.06
N LYS A 408 2.45 13.23 -1.08
CA LYS A 408 0.99 13.18 -0.95
C LYS A 408 0.47 14.46 -0.29
N ILE A 409 -0.58 15.05 -0.85
CA ILE A 409 -1.25 16.24 -0.31
C ILE A 409 -1.76 15.95 1.10
N GLU A 410 -1.39 16.82 2.05
CA GLU A 410 -1.82 16.75 3.43
C GLU A 410 -3.16 17.49 3.62
N LYS A 411 -4.26 16.87 3.13
CA LYS A 411 -5.62 17.43 3.24
C LYS A 411 -6.05 17.77 4.67
N VAL A 412 -5.41 17.19 5.70
CA VAL A 412 -5.64 17.56 7.10
C VAL A 412 -5.25 19.02 7.37
N LYS A 413 -4.07 19.46 6.91
CA LYS A 413 -3.61 20.85 7.06
C LYS A 413 -4.54 21.82 6.32
N LEU A 414 -5.01 21.41 5.13
CA LEU A 414 -5.97 22.19 4.35
C LEU A 414 -7.34 22.29 5.03
N ARG A 415 -7.83 21.19 5.63
CA ARG A 415 -9.06 21.19 6.44
C ARG A 415 -8.95 22.11 7.65
N ASP A 416 -7.82 22.11 8.35
CA ASP A 416 -7.61 23.00 9.49
C ASP A 416 -7.57 24.47 9.05
N ALA A 417 -6.94 24.77 7.91
CA ALA A 417 -6.98 26.10 7.30
C ALA A 417 -8.41 26.51 6.90
N ALA A 418 -9.18 25.59 6.29
CA ALA A 418 -10.56 25.81 5.90
C ALA A 418 -11.48 26.07 7.11
N ARG A 419 -11.29 25.35 8.22
CA ARG A 419 -12.03 25.55 9.49
C ARG A 419 -11.83 26.95 10.06
N LYS A 420 -10.59 27.44 10.09
CA LYS A 420 -10.27 28.82 10.54
C LYS A 420 -10.89 29.89 9.64
N SER A 421 -11.14 29.51 8.39
CA SER A 421 -11.67 30.32 7.31
C SER A 421 -13.19 30.22 7.15
N ALA A 422 -13.86 29.43 7.99
CA ALA A 422 -15.29 29.19 7.92
C ALA A 422 -16.08 30.47 8.24
N VAL A 423 -17.16 30.70 7.48
CA VAL A 423 -17.98 31.89 7.59
C VAL A 423 -18.64 31.91 8.98
N SER A 424 -18.27 32.90 9.81
CA SER A 424 -18.98 33.24 11.05
C SER A 424 -20.39 33.72 10.71
N ARG A 425 -21.39 33.35 11.54
CA ARG A 425 -22.79 33.79 11.37
C ARG A 425 -22.84 35.31 11.15
N LEU A 426 -23.38 35.74 10.01
CA LEU A 426 -24.07 37.03 9.89
C LEU A 426 -25.50 36.84 10.38
#